data_AF-A0A8S3KK93-F1
#
_entry.id   AF-A0A8S3KK93-F1
#
_cell.length_a   1.000
_cell.length_b   1.000
_cell.length_c   1.000
_cell.angle_alpha   90.00
_cell.angle_beta   90.00
_cell.angle_gamma   90.00
#
_symmetry.space_group_name_H-M   'P 1'
#
loop_
_entity.id
_entity.type
_entity.pdbx_description
1 polymer ?
#
loop_
_entity_poly.entity_id
_entity_poly.type
_entity_poly.pdbx_seq_one_letter_code
_entity_poly.pdbx_strand_id
1 'polypeptide(L)'
;NILFLYNILVVVVTSLKWNATGITVAGVTGISDTTPDKLNKPQGLSIDSNGTLYIADRNNCRVQKWLSGARNGTTVAGQSNGTCGSGPSLLQTPQGVIVDSDGNVYAVDTYNNRVQLWSYGASFGIMVAGT
;
A
#
# COMPACT_ATOMS: atom_id res chain seq x y z
N ASN A 1 30.02 46.64 22.16
CA ASN A 1 29.04 45.95 23.04
C ASN A 1 27.67 46.49 22.65
N ILE A 2 27.05 45.97 21.60
CA ILE A 2 26.00 44.92 21.62
C ILE A 2 25.67 44.76 20.10
N LEU A 3 26.12 43.77 19.32
CA LEU A 3 25.93 42.32 19.35
C LEU A 3 24.49 41.82 19.48
N PHE A 4 23.48 42.68 19.28
CA PHE A 4 22.06 42.26 19.21
C PHE A 4 21.39 42.61 17.87
N LEU A 5 22.16 42.76 16.79
CA LEU A 5 21.64 42.76 15.41
C LEU A 5 21.28 41.35 14.89
N TYR A 6 21.27 40.33 15.74
CA TYR A 6 21.25 38.92 15.30
C TYR A 6 20.15 38.04 15.90
N ASN A 7 19.03 38.57 16.38
CA ASN A 7 17.93 37.69 16.86
C ASN A 7 16.52 38.09 16.43
N ILE A 8 16.37 39.04 15.51
CA ILE A 8 15.11 39.19 14.75
C ILE A 8 15.31 38.61 13.35
N LEU A 9 15.91 37.42 13.30
CA LEU A 9 15.64 36.47 12.22
C LEU A 9 14.48 35.60 12.72
N VAL A 10 13.30 36.20 12.88
CA VAL A 10 12.04 35.45 12.92
C VAL A 10 11.81 34.93 11.50
N VAL A 11 12.68 34.02 11.06
CA VAL A 11 12.37 33.06 10.01
C VAL A 11 11.63 31.94 10.73
N VAL A 12 10.43 32.25 11.20
CA VAL A 12 9.37 31.25 11.33
C VAL A 12 8.84 31.03 9.92
N VAL A 13 9.70 30.55 9.04
CA VAL A 13 9.24 29.85 7.85
C VAL A 13 9.20 28.40 8.32
N THR A 14 8.01 27.97 8.71
CA THR A 14 7.69 26.56 8.93
C THR A 14 8.33 25.77 7.80
N SER A 15 9.31 24.92 8.10
CA SER A 15 9.81 23.97 7.11
C SER A 15 8.60 23.18 6.61
N LEU A 16 8.40 23.18 5.29
CA LEU A 16 7.34 22.37 4.71
C LEU A 16 7.54 20.93 5.17
N LYS A 17 6.51 20.32 5.78
CA LYS A 17 6.50 18.88 6.08
C LYS A 17 6.61 18.01 4.82
N TRP A 18 6.39 18.62 3.65
CA TRP A 18 6.40 18.00 2.34
C TRP A 18 7.72 18.29 1.64
N ASN A 19 8.33 17.25 1.09
CA ASN A 19 9.43 17.42 0.16
C ASN A 19 8.88 18.01 -1.16
N ALA A 20 9.63 18.91 -1.79
CA ALA A 20 9.30 19.44 -3.11
C ALA A 20 9.35 18.37 -4.20
N THR A 21 10.05 17.26 -3.96
CA THR A 21 10.13 16.11 -4.85
C THR A 21 9.53 14.85 -4.21
N GLY A 22 8.73 14.12 -5.00
CA GLY A 22 8.29 12.79 -4.64
C GLY A 22 9.43 11.78 -4.75
N ILE A 23 9.44 10.78 -3.87
CA ILE A 23 10.34 9.63 -3.95
C ILE A 23 9.53 8.36 -4.15
N THR A 24 10.15 7.35 -4.77
CA THR A 24 9.55 6.01 -4.86
C THR A 24 9.86 5.25 -3.58
N VAL A 25 8.82 4.83 -2.86
CA VAL A 25 8.93 4.06 -1.60
C VAL A 25 8.53 2.59 -1.76
N ALA A 26 7.90 2.25 -2.88
CA ALA A 26 7.51 0.88 -3.25
C ALA A 26 7.41 0.78 -4.78
N GLY A 27 7.85 -0.35 -5.34
CA GLY A 27 7.89 -0.58 -6.78
C GLY A 27 9.14 -0.01 -7.48
N VAL A 28 9.19 -0.18 -8.80
CA VAL A 28 10.22 0.39 -9.68
C VAL A 28 9.56 1.32 -10.69
N THR A 29 10.01 2.57 -10.74
CA THR A 29 9.45 3.61 -11.62
C THR A 29 9.48 3.18 -13.09
N GLY A 30 8.31 3.20 -13.74
CA GLY A 30 8.17 2.92 -15.16
C GLY A 30 8.24 1.44 -15.56
N ILE A 31 8.40 0.51 -14.61
CA ILE A 31 8.47 -0.93 -14.88
C ILE A 31 7.37 -1.65 -14.11
N SER A 32 6.51 -2.37 -14.84
CA SER A 32 5.45 -3.20 -14.28
C SER A 32 5.62 -4.67 -14.65
N ASP A 33 5.63 -5.54 -13.65
CA ASP A 33 5.47 -6.99 -13.80
C ASP A 33 4.92 -7.59 -12.48
N THR A 34 4.99 -8.91 -12.31
CA THR A 34 4.50 -9.63 -11.14
C THR A 34 5.59 -9.92 -10.10
N THR A 35 6.86 -9.56 -10.32
CA THR A 35 7.91 -9.81 -9.34
C THR A 35 7.67 -9.00 -8.06
N PRO A 36 8.19 -9.44 -6.89
CA PRO A 36 7.88 -8.79 -5.62
C PRO A 36 8.33 -7.34 -5.49
N ASP A 37 9.33 -6.92 -6.27
CA ASP A 37 9.86 -5.55 -6.32
C ASP A 37 9.08 -4.60 -7.24
N LYS A 38 8.05 -5.08 -7.96
CA LYS A 38 7.30 -4.27 -8.92
C LYS A 38 5.81 -4.27 -8.65
N LEU A 39 5.17 -3.21 -9.16
CA LEU A 39 3.73 -2.97 -9.05
C LEU A 39 3.18 -2.69 -10.45
N ASN A 40 1.91 -2.98 -10.69
CA ASN A 40 1.24 -2.83 -11.96
C ASN A 40 -0.08 -2.08 -11.78
N LYS A 41 -0.05 -0.78 -12.11
CA LYS A 41 -1.16 0.17 -11.95
C LYS A 41 -1.80 0.12 -10.54
N PRO A 42 -1.04 0.28 -9.45
CA PRO A 42 -1.61 0.27 -8.10
C PRO A 42 -2.64 1.41 -7.95
N GLN A 43 -3.75 1.17 -7.24
CA GLN A 43 -4.86 2.14 -7.15
C GLN A 43 -5.21 2.61 -5.74
N GLY A 44 -4.91 1.83 -4.72
CA GLY A 44 -5.23 2.16 -3.34
C GLY A 44 -4.11 1.74 -2.41
N LEU A 45 -4.00 2.42 -1.27
CA LEU A 45 -3.06 2.09 -0.23
C LEU A 45 -3.61 2.32 1.16
N SER A 46 -3.01 1.64 2.14
CA SER A 46 -3.18 1.88 3.57
C SER A 46 -1.83 1.80 4.27
N ILE A 47 -1.69 2.46 5.41
CA ILE A 47 -0.47 2.45 6.22
C ILE A 47 -0.86 2.06 7.64
N ASP A 48 -0.21 1.03 8.20
CA ASP A 48 -0.45 0.62 9.58
C ASP A 48 0.30 1.50 10.60
N SER A 49 0.06 1.29 11.90
CA SER A 49 0.70 2.04 12.98
C SER A 49 2.22 1.88 13.04
N ASN A 50 2.78 0.86 12.38
CA ASN A 50 4.22 0.65 12.26
C ASN A 50 4.82 1.33 11.02
N GLY A 51 4.01 2.04 10.23
CA GLY A 51 4.42 2.65 8.98
C GLY A 51 4.58 1.65 7.83
N THR A 52 4.01 0.44 7.94
CA THR A 52 4.02 -0.53 6.84
C THR A 52 2.97 -0.15 5.81
N LEU A 53 3.36 -0.16 4.54
CA LEU A 53 2.49 0.18 3.43
C LEU A 53 1.79 -1.08 2.89
N TYR A 54 0.49 -1.01 2.67
CA TYR A 54 -0.32 -2.03 2.01
C TYR A 54 -0.87 -1.43 0.72
N ILE A 55 -0.70 -2.12 -0.40
CA ILE A 55 -0.96 -1.57 -1.73
C ILE A 55 -1.87 -2.51 -2.49
N ALA A 56 -2.99 -1.99 -3.00
CA ALA A 56 -3.82 -2.68 -3.98
C ALA A 56 -3.12 -2.65 -5.34
N ASP A 57 -2.40 -3.72 -5.68
CA ASP A 57 -1.64 -3.90 -6.90
C ASP A 57 -2.57 -4.40 -8.02
N ARG A 58 -3.42 -3.50 -8.50
CA ARG A 58 -4.65 -3.78 -9.25
C ARG A 58 -4.48 -4.78 -10.38
N ASN A 59 -3.55 -4.52 -11.31
CA ASN A 59 -3.43 -5.35 -12.50
C ASN A 59 -2.72 -6.69 -12.21
N ASN A 60 -2.05 -6.80 -11.07
CA ASN A 60 -1.52 -8.07 -10.57
C ASN A 60 -2.52 -8.75 -9.62
N CYS A 61 -3.75 -8.26 -9.47
CA CYS A 61 -4.83 -8.92 -8.72
C CYS A 61 -4.42 -9.38 -7.32
N ARG A 62 -3.63 -8.54 -6.63
CA ARG A 62 -3.07 -8.85 -5.31
C ARG A 62 -3.00 -7.62 -4.42
N VAL A 63 -2.81 -7.84 -3.13
CA VAL A 63 -2.39 -6.81 -2.17
C VAL A 63 -0.94 -7.09 -1.76
N GLN A 64 -0.09 -6.07 -1.87
CA GLN A 64 1.31 -6.12 -1.45
C GLN A 64 1.49 -5.38 -0.11
N LYS A 65 2.06 -6.06 0.88
CA LYS A 65 2.61 -5.46 2.11
C LYS A 65 4.07 -5.07 1.86
N TRP A 66 4.45 -3.85 2.24
CA TRP A 66 5.76 -3.28 1.97
C TRP A 66 6.31 -2.59 3.21
N LEU A 67 7.35 -3.18 3.80
CA LEU A 67 8.03 -2.60 4.96
C LEU A 67 8.84 -1.37 4.53
N SER A 68 8.91 -0.36 5.40
CA SER A 68 9.72 0.83 5.15
C SER A 68 11.17 0.44 4.83
N GLY A 69 11.71 0.94 3.72
CA GLY A 69 13.06 0.64 3.24
C GLY A 69 13.25 -0.74 2.60
N ALA A 70 12.22 -1.60 2.54
CA ALA A 70 12.32 -2.89 1.86
C ALA A 70 12.42 -2.72 0.33
N ARG A 71 13.15 -3.64 -0.31
CA ARG A 71 13.24 -3.72 -1.77
C ARG A 71 12.04 -4.45 -2.40
N ASN A 72 11.45 -5.38 -1.65
CA ASN A 72 10.42 -6.29 -2.14
C ASN A 72 9.19 -6.19 -1.26
N GLY A 73 8.01 -6.25 -1.88
CA GLY A 73 6.75 -6.48 -1.18
C GLY A 73 6.52 -7.96 -0.86
N THR A 74 5.59 -8.21 0.03
CA THR A 74 5.06 -9.55 0.35
C THR A 74 3.59 -9.59 -0.03
N THR A 75 3.16 -10.59 -0.80
CA THR A 75 1.75 -10.77 -1.13
C THR A 75 0.99 -11.23 0.11
N VAL A 76 -0.03 -10.46 0.51
CA VAL A 76 -0.86 -10.72 1.71
C VAL A 76 -2.33 -11.00 1.39
N ALA A 77 -2.75 -10.74 0.15
CA ALA A 77 -4.04 -11.18 -0.40
C ALA A 77 -3.92 -11.39 -1.91
N GLY A 78 -4.63 -12.38 -2.46
CA GLY A 78 -4.48 -12.81 -3.86
C GLY A 78 -3.25 -13.71 -4.06
N GLN A 79 -2.79 -13.85 -5.31
CA GLN A 79 -1.68 -14.74 -5.67
C GLN A 79 -0.45 -13.96 -6.10
N SER A 80 0.73 -14.40 -5.67
CA SER A 80 2.01 -13.72 -5.94
C SER A 80 2.36 -13.68 -7.43
N ASN A 81 1.90 -14.67 -8.20
CA ASN A 81 2.09 -14.77 -9.64
C ASN A 81 1.18 -13.84 -10.47
N GLY A 82 0.32 -13.05 -9.83
CA GLY A 82 -0.59 -12.13 -10.50
C GLY A 82 -1.89 -12.76 -11.03
N THR A 83 -2.22 -13.99 -10.62
CA THR A 83 -3.43 -14.67 -11.09
C THR A 83 -4.69 -13.99 -10.56
N CYS A 84 -5.56 -13.58 -11.49
CA CYS A 84 -6.86 -12.99 -11.19
C CYS A 84 -7.97 -14.05 -11.20
N GLY A 85 -9.03 -13.83 -10.41
CA GLY A 85 -10.24 -14.66 -10.45
C GLY A 85 -11.20 -14.38 -9.30
N SER A 86 -12.26 -15.19 -9.20
CA SER A 86 -13.35 -15.03 -8.22
C SER A 86 -13.31 -16.02 -7.06
N GLY A 87 -12.34 -16.95 -7.06
CA GLY A 87 -12.14 -17.90 -5.96
C GLY A 87 -11.82 -17.20 -4.63
N PRO A 88 -11.91 -17.91 -3.50
CA PRO A 88 -11.65 -17.33 -2.18
C PRO A 88 -10.18 -16.93 -2.00
N SER A 89 -9.24 -17.55 -2.72
CA SER A 89 -7.82 -17.20 -2.72
C SER A 89 -7.40 -16.21 -3.83
N LEU A 90 -8.37 -15.70 -4.59
CA LEU A 90 -8.14 -14.85 -5.76
C LEU A 90 -8.86 -13.50 -5.58
N LEU A 91 -8.26 -12.46 -6.16
CA LEU A 91 -8.88 -11.15 -6.34
C LEU A 91 -9.02 -10.86 -7.83
N GLN A 92 -9.83 -9.87 -8.17
CA GLN A 92 -10.02 -9.35 -9.51
C GLN A 92 -10.01 -7.82 -9.46
N THR A 93 -8.90 -7.23 -9.90
CA THR A 93 -8.68 -5.78 -9.97
C THR A 93 -8.96 -5.04 -8.65
N PRO A 94 -8.29 -5.40 -7.54
CA PRO A 94 -8.52 -4.71 -6.27
C PRO A 94 -8.18 -3.23 -6.40
N GLN A 95 -9.05 -2.35 -5.89
CA GLN A 95 -8.86 -0.89 -6.00
C GLN A 95 -8.55 -0.22 -4.66
N GLY A 96 -8.93 -0.85 -3.56
CA GLY A 96 -8.74 -0.33 -2.22
C GLY A 96 -8.27 -1.42 -1.28
N VAL A 97 -7.56 -1.01 -0.23
CA VAL A 97 -7.13 -1.87 0.87
C VAL A 97 -7.18 -1.10 2.17
N ILE A 98 -7.64 -1.73 3.24
CA ILE A 98 -7.39 -1.30 4.61
C ILE A 98 -6.82 -2.46 5.42
N VAL A 99 -6.12 -2.12 6.50
CA VAL A 99 -5.57 -3.09 7.45
C VAL A 99 -6.02 -2.71 8.86
N ASP A 100 -6.41 -3.69 9.67
CA ASP A 100 -6.78 -3.47 11.07
C ASP A 100 -5.58 -3.64 12.02
N SER A 101 -5.81 -3.44 13.33
CA SER A 101 -4.76 -3.56 14.35
C SER A 101 -4.24 -4.99 14.53
N ASP A 102 -5.00 -5.99 14.12
CA ASP A 102 -4.62 -7.41 14.19
C ASP A 102 -3.84 -7.84 12.93
N GLY A 103 -3.66 -6.92 11.98
CA GLY A 103 -2.97 -7.17 10.72
C GLY A 103 -3.83 -7.88 9.68
N ASN A 104 -5.15 -7.92 9.86
CA ASN A 104 -6.06 -8.45 8.86
C ASN A 104 -6.24 -7.44 7.72
N VAL A 105 -6.32 -7.94 6.50
CA VAL A 105 -6.41 -7.15 5.28
C VAL A 105 -7.81 -7.21 4.72
N TYR A 106 -8.43 -6.06 4.48
CA TYR A 106 -9.69 -5.94 3.77
C TYR A 106 -9.40 -5.40 2.37
N ALA A 107 -9.63 -6.23 1.35
CA ALA A 107 -9.43 -5.87 -0.04
C ALA A 107 -10.76 -5.57 -0.72
N VAL A 108 -10.85 -4.41 -1.39
CA VAL A 108 -11.99 -4.05 -2.24
C VAL A 108 -11.80 -4.75 -3.58
N ASP A 109 -12.38 -5.94 -3.70
CA ASP A 109 -12.28 -6.85 -4.85
C ASP A 109 -13.26 -6.44 -5.96
N THR A 110 -12.98 -5.29 -6.59
CA THR A 110 -13.98 -4.48 -7.30
C THR A 110 -14.70 -5.21 -8.42
N TYR A 111 -14.00 -5.98 -9.26
CA TYR A 111 -14.65 -6.65 -10.39
C TYR A 111 -15.37 -7.95 -9.99
N ASN A 112 -15.14 -8.43 -8.77
CA ASN A 112 -15.96 -9.48 -8.17
C ASN A 112 -17.08 -8.89 -7.30
N ASN A 113 -17.30 -7.56 -7.33
CA ASN A 113 -18.38 -6.87 -6.60
C ASN A 113 -18.43 -7.17 -5.09
N ARG A 114 -17.27 -7.39 -4.47
CA ARG A 114 -17.19 -7.80 -3.06
C ARG A 114 -16.04 -7.14 -2.31
N VAL A 115 -16.11 -7.23 -0.98
CA VAL A 115 -15.00 -6.96 -0.07
C VAL A 115 -14.61 -8.27 0.58
N GLN A 116 -13.32 -8.61 0.51
CA GLN A 116 -12.78 -9.78 1.18
C GLN A 116 -11.93 -9.40 2.39
N LEU A 117 -12.14 -10.11 3.49
CA LEU A 117 -11.26 -10.12 4.67
C LEU A 117 -10.28 -11.28 4.57
N TRP A 118 -9.00 -10.98 4.68
CA TRP A 118 -7.90 -11.93 4.78
C TRP A 118 -7.27 -11.79 6.16
N SER A 119 -7.47 -12.79 7.02
CA SER A 119 -6.84 -12.80 8.33
C SER A 119 -5.31 -12.85 8.22
N TYR A 120 -4.60 -12.34 9.21
CA TYR A 120 -3.13 -12.37 9.20
C TYR A 120 -2.59 -13.79 8.96
N GLY A 121 -1.82 -13.96 7.88
CA GLY A 121 -1.25 -15.26 7.47
C GLY A 121 -2.20 -16.21 6.74
N ALA A 122 -3.44 -15.80 6.45
CA ALA A 122 -4.39 -16.62 5.71
C ALA A 122 -3.99 -16.79 4.23
N SER A 123 -4.31 -17.95 3.66
CA SER A 123 -4.11 -18.25 2.23
C SER A 123 -5.35 -17.99 1.37
N PHE A 124 -6.47 -17.63 1.98
CA PHE A 124 -7.71 -17.26 1.32
C PHE A 124 -8.46 -16.20 2.12
N GLY A 125 -9.31 -15.45 1.43
CA GLY A 125 -10.20 -14.47 2.01
C GLY A 125 -11.60 -15.02 2.24
N ILE A 126 -12.31 -14.40 3.18
CA ILE A 126 -13.74 -14.56 3.38
C ILE A 126 -14.47 -13.31 2.89
N MET A 127 -15.61 -13.48 2.23
CA MET A 127 -16.43 -12.34 1.82
C MET A 127 -17.11 -11.72 3.04
N VAL A 128 -16.90 -10.42 3.26
CA VAL A 128 -17.49 -9.68 4.39
C VAL A 128 -18.51 -8.63 3.96
N ALA A 129 -18.54 -8.29 2.66
CA ALA A 129 -19.58 -7.48 2.05
C ALA A 129 -19.65 -7.75 0.53
N GLY A 130 -20.82 -7.57 -0.08
CA GLY A 130 -21.07 -7.82 -1.50
C GLY A 130 -21.83 -9.12 -1.78
N THR A 131 -21.89 -9.49 -3.06
CA THR A 131 -22.67 -10.64 -3.58
C THR A 131 -21.86 -11.47 -4.55
#